data_AF-A0A024U2G1-F1
#
_entry.id   AF-A0A024U2G1-F1
#
_cell.length_a   1.000
_cell.length_b   1.000
_cell.length_c   1.000
_cell.angle_alpha   90.00
_cell.angle_beta   90.00
_cell.angle_gamma   90.00
#
_symmetry.space_group_name_H-M   'P 1'
#
loop_
_entity.id
_entity.type
_entity.pdbx_description
1 polymer ?
#
loop_
_entity_poly.entity_id
_entity_poly.type
_entity_poly.pdbx_seq_one_letter_code
_entity_poly.pdbx_strand_id
1 'polypeptide(L)'
;MEDEALSTPLSLRTGPALVLTRTRSQEAVYASAAPPFAQYPPDMAVQQLRHQVGQAVDAQASRSDTVQQAVGAQGQRTYEQLMALHQQQQMQANAQMELNQRLMAELALQRDQQNQLMAQLEAQRRTTENHDQGLRAAATSSILQAEALEDMRRRTSARWHAFTATPAPQTVQAPATVGVHIVYGFQEVPKAPTFNGSTKVQKRRFMDQYEAYMREIRLANAQRPGGQQIRQMPLSGCIDPLAVERIAFWEIEAEP
;
A
#
# COMPACT_ATOMS: atom_id res chain seq x y z
N MET A 1 43.11 5.82 -17.17
CA MET A 1 43.45 5.82 -18.60
C MET A 1 44.96 6.03 -18.62
N GLU A 2 45.69 4.94 -18.75
CA GLU A 2 47.12 4.96 -19.03
C GLU A 2 47.33 5.09 -20.54
N ASP A 3 48.52 5.57 -20.86
CA ASP A 3 48.97 6.19 -22.11
C ASP A 3 49.09 5.28 -23.34
N GLU A 4 49.06 5.97 -24.48
CA GLU A 4 49.66 5.65 -25.79
C GLU A 4 49.42 4.29 -26.46
N ALA A 5 48.81 4.30 -27.66
CA ALA A 5 49.57 4.56 -28.89
C ALA A 5 48.74 4.34 -30.17
N LEU A 6 49.19 5.05 -31.21
CA LEU A 6 49.04 4.82 -32.65
C LEU A 6 47.96 5.57 -33.45
N SER A 7 48.41 6.73 -33.93
CA SER A 7 48.67 6.99 -35.36
C SER A 7 47.49 6.93 -36.35
N THR A 8 47.05 8.13 -36.73
CA THR A 8 46.84 8.49 -38.16
C THR A 8 48.15 9.09 -38.71
N PRO A 9 48.39 9.22 -40.05
CA PRO A 9 47.39 9.36 -41.10
C PRO A 9 47.66 8.65 -42.46
N LEU A 10 46.60 8.63 -43.28
CA LEU A 10 46.55 8.88 -44.73
C LEU A 10 47.74 8.41 -45.60
N SER A 11 47.51 7.49 -46.54
CA SER A 11 46.96 7.84 -47.87
C SER A 11 47.26 6.75 -48.90
N LEU A 12 46.29 6.56 -49.79
CA LEU A 12 46.24 5.59 -50.87
C LEU A 12 47.03 6.05 -52.11
N ARG A 13 47.76 5.10 -52.69
CA ARG A 13 47.65 4.67 -54.11
C ARG A 13 48.13 5.65 -55.22
N THR A 14 49.32 5.29 -55.75
CA THR A 14 49.62 5.07 -57.19
C THR A 14 49.69 6.26 -58.17
N GLY A 15 50.93 6.70 -58.41
CA GLY A 15 51.55 7.02 -59.73
C GLY A 15 51.00 8.16 -60.61
N PRO A 16 51.76 8.68 -61.60
CA PRO A 16 53.08 8.27 -62.07
C PRO A 16 54.16 9.37 -62.00
N ALA A 17 55.42 8.92 -62.09
CA ALA A 17 56.59 9.74 -62.34
C ALA A 17 56.51 10.41 -63.72
N LEU A 18 56.57 11.74 -63.76
CA LEU A 18 56.84 12.50 -64.97
C LEU A 18 58.32 12.91 -64.95
N VAL A 19 59.14 12.02 -65.50
CA VAL A 19 60.51 12.31 -65.92
C VAL A 19 60.42 13.27 -67.09
N LEU A 20 60.84 14.53 -66.92
CA LEU A 20 61.10 15.43 -68.04
C LEU A 20 62.37 14.95 -68.75
N THR A 21 62.22 14.01 -69.68
CA THR A 21 63.28 13.69 -70.64
C THR A 21 63.41 14.87 -71.60
N ARG A 22 64.51 15.59 -71.46
CA ARG A 22 65.00 16.62 -72.37
C ARG A 22 64.96 16.09 -73.81
N THR A 23 64.08 16.66 -74.63
CA THR A 23 64.04 16.38 -76.06
C THR A 23 65.34 16.87 -76.70
N ARG A 24 66.12 15.93 -77.22
CA ARG A 24 67.34 16.15 -77.99
C ARG A 24 66.95 16.89 -79.27
N SER A 25 67.34 18.17 -79.33
CA SER A 25 67.28 19.02 -80.52
C SER A 25 67.93 18.31 -81.69
N GLN A 26 67.16 18.10 -82.76
CA GLN A 26 67.70 17.68 -84.06
C GLN A 26 68.52 18.82 -84.63
N GLU A 27 69.74 18.48 -85.05
CA GLU A 27 70.64 19.31 -85.82
C GLU A 27 70.03 19.53 -87.21
N ALA A 28 69.59 20.75 -87.49
CA ALA A 28 69.31 21.21 -88.84
C ALA A 28 70.54 21.94 -89.36
N VAL A 29 71.31 21.18 -90.13
CA VAL A 29 72.22 21.54 -91.22
C VAL A 29 72.32 23.05 -91.52
N TYR A 30 73.53 23.59 -91.33
CA TYR A 30 73.97 24.86 -91.90
C TYR A 30 73.86 24.83 -93.43
N ALA A 31 72.87 25.53 -93.95
CA ALA A 31 72.90 26.03 -95.33
C ALA A 31 71.99 27.26 -95.42
N SER A 32 72.54 28.45 -95.19
CA SER A 32 72.00 29.63 -95.82
C SER A 32 73.05 30.73 -95.93
N ALA A 33 73.27 31.15 -97.17
CA ALA A 33 74.04 32.31 -97.55
C ALA A 33 73.55 33.56 -96.80
N ALA A 34 74.46 34.40 -96.34
CA ALA A 34 74.15 35.78 -96.03
C ALA A 34 74.15 36.61 -97.34
N PRO A 35 73.44 37.75 -97.43
CA PRO A 35 72.25 38.19 -96.69
C PRO A 35 71.18 38.77 -97.67
N PRO A 36 70.10 39.41 -97.19
CA PRO A 36 70.22 40.85 -97.01
C PRO A 36 69.66 41.31 -95.67
N PHE A 37 70.21 42.40 -95.14
CA PHE A 37 69.50 43.23 -94.17
C PHE A 37 68.19 43.68 -94.82
N ALA A 38 67.10 42.94 -94.58
CA ALA A 38 65.76 43.47 -94.72
C ALA A 38 65.60 44.45 -93.56
N GLN A 39 65.66 45.74 -93.89
CA GLN A 39 65.29 46.84 -93.02
C GLN A 39 63.81 46.67 -92.64
N TYR A 40 63.57 45.91 -91.57
CA TYR A 40 62.25 45.76 -90.98
C TYR A 40 61.90 47.10 -90.33
N PRO A 41 60.80 47.77 -90.70
CA PRO A 41 60.46 49.03 -90.08
C PRO A 41 60.24 48.80 -88.57
N PRO A 42 60.98 49.50 -87.68
CA PRO A 42 60.92 49.26 -86.23
C PRO A 42 59.51 49.47 -85.66
N ASP A 43 58.65 50.22 -86.34
CA ASP A 43 57.27 50.46 -85.93
C ASP A 43 56.38 49.21 -85.93
N MET A 44 56.57 48.27 -86.86
CA MET A 44 55.71 47.07 -86.94
C MET A 44 55.97 46.08 -85.79
N ALA A 45 57.24 45.84 -85.44
CA ALA A 45 57.60 44.94 -84.34
C ALA A 45 57.21 45.54 -82.98
N VAL A 46 57.35 46.86 -82.80
CA VAL A 46 56.93 47.58 -81.59
C VAL A 46 55.40 47.62 -81.49
N GLN A 47 54.67 47.81 -82.59
CA GLN A 47 53.21 47.71 -82.61
C GLN A 47 52.74 46.29 -82.29
N GLN A 48 53.38 45.25 -82.82
CA GLN A 48 53.01 43.86 -82.55
C GLN A 48 53.27 43.49 -81.08
N LEU A 49 54.39 43.93 -80.51
CA LEU A 49 54.68 43.75 -79.08
C LEU A 49 53.68 44.53 -78.21
N ARG A 50 53.33 45.77 -78.57
CA ARG A 50 52.29 46.54 -77.86
C ARG A 50 50.92 45.86 -77.91
N HIS A 51 50.52 45.30 -79.05
CA HIS A 51 49.29 44.52 -79.16
C HIS A 51 49.35 43.23 -78.34
N GLN A 52 50.49 42.53 -78.36
CA GLN A 52 50.67 41.30 -77.59
C GLN A 52 50.68 41.56 -76.08
N VAL A 53 51.33 42.65 -75.64
CA VAL A 53 51.32 43.09 -74.23
C VAL A 53 49.95 43.59 -73.84
N GLY A 54 49.24 44.34 -74.69
CA GLY A 54 47.86 44.75 -74.45
C GLY A 54 46.94 43.54 -74.26
N GLN A 55 47.00 42.57 -75.18
CA GLN A 55 46.25 41.32 -75.06
C GLN A 55 46.63 40.50 -73.83
N ALA A 56 47.92 40.46 -73.44
CA ALA A 56 48.36 39.76 -72.24
C ALA A 56 47.87 40.45 -70.96
N VAL A 57 47.84 41.79 -70.93
CA VAL A 57 47.33 42.58 -69.80
C VAL A 57 45.81 42.43 -69.69
N ASP A 58 45.08 42.49 -70.80
CA ASP A 58 43.62 42.26 -70.82
C ASP A 58 43.27 40.82 -70.43
N ALA A 59 44.07 39.84 -70.88
CA ALA A 59 43.94 38.45 -70.47
C ALA A 59 44.27 38.25 -68.98
N GLN A 60 45.17 39.05 -68.41
CA GLN A 60 45.51 38.99 -66.99
C GLN A 60 44.48 39.74 -66.12
N ALA A 61 43.95 40.87 -66.59
CA ALA A 61 42.88 41.61 -65.92
C ALA A 61 41.60 40.76 -65.82
N SER A 62 41.18 40.14 -66.93
CA SER A 62 40.04 39.21 -66.92
C SER A 62 40.23 37.99 -66.02
N ARG A 63 41.46 37.49 -65.88
CA ARG A 63 41.81 36.45 -64.90
C ARG A 63 41.72 36.95 -63.46
N SER A 64 42.15 38.18 -63.16
CA SER A 64 42.03 38.75 -61.82
C SER A 64 40.57 38.99 -61.44
N ASP A 65 39.75 39.49 -62.37
CA ASP A 65 38.31 39.71 -62.15
C ASP A 65 37.58 38.38 -61.89
N THR A 66 37.87 37.35 -62.68
CA THR A 66 37.26 36.02 -62.49
C THR A 66 37.67 35.37 -61.17
N VAL A 67 38.94 35.52 -60.75
CA VAL A 67 39.39 35.03 -59.44
C VAL A 67 38.73 35.81 -58.29
N GLN A 68 38.62 37.12 -58.37
CA GLN A 68 37.94 37.92 -57.34
C GLN A 68 36.45 37.56 -57.24
N GLN A 69 35.78 37.35 -58.38
CA GLN A 69 34.39 36.92 -58.41
C GLN A 69 34.22 35.51 -57.83
N ALA A 70 35.13 34.59 -58.15
CA ALA A 70 35.12 33.22 -57.61
C ALA A 70 35.36 33.21 -56.09
N VAL A 71 36.30 34.02 -55.59
CA VAL A 71 36.58 34.15 -54.14
C VAL A 71 35.42 34.80 -53.40
N GLY A 72 34.78 35.83 -53.99
CA GLY A 72 33.57 36.43 -53.44
C GLY A 72 32.40 35.43 -53.36
N ALA A 73 32.17 34.67 -54.42
CA ALA A 73 31.15 33.62 -54.45
C ALA A 73 31.46 32.47 -53.47
N GLN A 74 32.74 32.11 -53.30
CA GLN A 74 33.17 31.12 -52.32
C GLN A 74 32.93 31.62 -50.89
N GLY A 75 33.25 32.88 -50.59
CA GLY A 75 33.02 33.48 -49.27
C GLY A 75 31.54 33.50 -48.90
N GLN A 76 30.67 33.85 -49.85
CA GLN A 76 29.22 33.80 -49.66
C GLN A 76 28.72 32.38 -49.37
N ARG A 77 29.14 31.38 -50.17
CA ARG A 77 28.78 29.98 -49.93
C ARG A 77 29.26 29.47 -48.57
N THR A 78 30.44 29.89 -48.14
CA THR A 78 31.02 29.46 -46.86
C THR A 78 30.22 30.05 -45.68
N TYR A 79 29.80 31.31 -45.79
CA TYR A 79 28.95 31.96 -44.80
C TYR A 79 27.56 31.31 -44.73
N GLU A 80 26.93 31.05 -45.88
CA GLU A 80 25.65 30.33 -45.95
C GLU A 80 25.74 28.94 -45.33
N GLN A 81 26.83 28.21 -45.59
CA GLN A 81 27.05 26.87 -45.05
C GLN A 81 27.26 26.89 -43.52
N LEU A 82 27.95 27.91 -42.98
CA LEU A 82 28.12 28.08 -41.54
C LEU A 82 26.79 28.40 -40.85
N MET A 83 25.98 29.27 -41.45
CA MET A 83 24.64 29.59 -40.93
C MET A 83 23.72 28.38 -40.94
N ALA A 84 23.75 27.57 -42.00
CA ALA A 84 22.98 26.33 -42.07
C ALA A 84 23.42 25.32 -40.99
N LEU A 85 24.73 25.18 -40.76
CA LEU A 85 25.26 24.32 -39.70
C LEU A 85 24.85 24.81 -38.31
N HIS A 86 24.94 26.11 -38.05
CA HIS A 86 24.55 26.70 -36.78
C HIS A 86 23.04 26.53 -36.53
N GLN A 87 22.22 26.79 -37.54
CA GLN A 87 20.77 26.56 -37.47
C GLN A 87 20.45 25.08 -37.21
N GLN A 88 21.14 24.16 -37.89
CA GLN A 88 20.99 22.72 -37.67
C GLN A 88 21.35 22.33 -36.24
N GLN A 89 22.47 22.83 -35.71
CA GLN A 89 22.88 22.58 -34.32
C GLN A 89 21.83 23.09 -33.33
N GLN A 90 21.27 24.27 -33.57
CA GLN A 90 20.25 24.85 -32.70
C GLN A 90 18.95 24.04 -32.74
N MET A 91 18.52 23.59 -33.92
CA MET A 91 17.36 22.69 -34.04
C MET A 91 17.61 21.36 -33.32
N GLN A 92 18.81 20.79 -33.42
CA GLN A 92 19.17 19.56 -32.74
C GLN A 92 19.15 19.71 -31.21
N ALA A 93 19.72 20.81 -30.69
CA ALA A 93 19.70 21.12 -29.26
C ALA A 93 18.27 21.30 -28.73
N ASN A 94 17.42 22.01 -29.49
CA ASN A 94 16.01 22.20 -29.13
C ASN A 94 15.24 20.87 -29.12
N ALA A 95 15.43 20.02 -30.14
CA ALA A 95 14.80 18.71 -30.21
C ALA A 95 15.22 17.81 -29.03
N GLN A 96 16.49 17.86 -28.65
CA GLN A 96 17.00 17.11 -27.49
C GLN A 96 16.42 17.63 -26.17
N MET A 97 16.30 18.94 -26.01
CA MET A 97 15.69 19.54 -24.83
C MET A 97 14.21 19.18 -24.71
N GLU A 98 13.48 19.18 -25.83
CA GLU A 98 12.07 18.79 -25.84
C GLU A 98 11.89 17.31 -25.44
N LEU A 99 12.73 16.42 -25.96
CA LEU A 99 12.70 15.00 -25.59
C LEU A 99 13.03 14.80 -24.11
N ASN A 100 14.05 15.49 -23.59
CA ASN A 100 14.38 15.45 -22.16
C ASN A 100 13.24 15.99 -21.28
N GLN A 101 12.57 17.07 -21.70
CA GLN A 101 11.40 17.58 -20.98
C GLN A 101 10.25 16.58 -20.95
N ARG A 102 9.96 15.92 -22.08
CA ARG A 102 8.93 14.87 -22.15
C ARG A 102 9.25 13.71 -21.22
N LEU A 103 10.50 13.24 -21.23
CA LEU A 103 10.94 12.17 -20.34
C LEU A 103 10.79 12.56 -18.86
N MET A 104 11.19 13.77 -18.50
CA MET A 104 11.02 14.29 -17.13
C MET A 104 9.55 14.38 -16.71
N ALA A 105 8.68 14.86 -17.60
CA ALA A 105 7.24 14.93 -17.34
C ALA A 105 6.63 13.54 -17.15
N GLU A 106 7.05 12.55 -17.95
CA GLU A 106 6.59 11.17 -17.84
C GLU A 106 7.07 10.51 -16.54
N LEU A 107 8.33 10.73 -16.15
CA LEU A 107 8.85 10.28 -14.85
C LEU A 107 8.10 10.92 -13.68
N ALA A 108 7.79 12.21 -13.76
CA ALA A 108 7.03 12.90 -12.73
C ALA A 108 5.62 12.33 -12.59
N LEU A 109 4.94 12.10 -13.73
CA LEU A 109 3.62 11.47 -13.74
C LEU A 109 3.66 10.05 -13.15
N GLN A 110 4.67 9.26 -13.52
CA GLN A 110 4.84 7.91 -13.01
C GLN A 110 5.10 7.91 -11.50
N ARG A 111 5.90 8.86 -11.01
CA ARG A 111 6.16 9.06 -9.58
C ARG A 111 4.88 9.41 -8.82
N ASP A 112 4.07 10.31 -9.38
CA ASP A 112 2.78 10.68 -8.78
C ASP A 112 1.81 9.51 -8.75
N GLN A 113 1.73 8.72 -9.83
CA GLN A 113 0.91 7.52 -9.86
C GLN A 113 1.35 6.50 -8.80
N GLN A 114 2.67 6.27 -8.64
CA GLN A 114 3.19 5.42 -7.58
C GLN A 114 2.85 5.94 -6.18
N ASN A 115 3.00 7.25 -5.96
CA ASN A 115 2.66 7.88 -4.68
C ASN A 115 1.17 7.75 -4.36
N GLN A 116 0.29 7.91 -5.35
CA GLN A 116 -1.15 7.73 -5.19
C GLN A 116 -1.51 6.29 -4.83
N LEU A 117 -0.91 5.30 -5.50
CA LEU A 117 -1.12 3.88 -5.18
C LEU A 117 -0.64 3.55 -3.76
N MET A 118 0.54 4.04 -3.37
CA MET A 118 1.05 3.87 -2.02
C MET A 118 0.14 4.52 -0.97
N ALA A 119 -0.32 5.75 -1.21
CA ALA A 119 -1.24 6.43 -0.31
C ALA A 119 -2.58 5.68 -0.18
N GLN A 120 -3.09 5.12 -1.27
CA GLN A 120 -4.31 4.32 -1.25
C GLN A 120 -4.13 3.03 -0.44
N LEU A 121 -3.01 2.33 -0.62
CA LEU A 121 -2.67 1.13 0.17
C LEU A 121 -2.52 1.47 1.66
N GLU A 122 -1.88 2.58 2.00
CA GLU A 122 -1.76 3.03 3.39
C GLU A 122 -3.11 3.38 4.00
N ALA A 123 -3.98 4.06 3.26
CA ALA A 123 -5.33 4.38 3.71
C ALA A 123 -6.17 3.11 3.95
N GLN A 124 -6.07 2.13 3.04
CA GLN A 124 -6.71 0.83 3.21
C GLN A 124 -6.16 0.13 4.47
N ARG A 125 -4.84 0.09 4.63
CA ARG A 125 -4.18 -0.55 5.78
C ARG A 125 -4.63 0.06 7.09
N ARG A 126 -4.68 1.40 7.19
CA ARG A 126 -5.18 2.10 8.38
C ARG A 126 -6.64 1.77 8.66
N THR A 127 -7.46 1.66 7.62
CA THR A 127 -8.87 1.30 7.77
C THR A 127 -9.03 -0.11 8.32
N THR A 128 -8.27 -1.07 7.78
CA THR A 128 -8.28 -2.46 8.27
C THR A 128 -7.72 -2.57 9.68
N GLU A 129 -6.64 -1.84 10.02
CA GLU A 129 -6.08 -1.81 11.36
C GLU A 129 -7.08 -1.26 12.38
N ASN A 130 -7.80 -0.20 12.04
CA ASN A 130 -8.84 0.37 12.90
C ASN A 130 -10.01 -0.60 13.08
N HIS A 131 -10.42 -1.28 12.01
CA HIS A 131 -11.46 -2.31 12.08
C HIS A 131 -11.06 -3.47 12.99
N ASP A 132 -9.84 -3.99 12.82
CA ASP A 132 -9.29 -5.07 13.65
C ASP A 132 -9.17 -4.65 15.12
N GLN A 133 -8.75 -3.41 15.39
CA GLN A 133 -8.72 -2.86 16.74
C GLN A 133 -10.12 -2.79 17.35
N GLY A 134 -11.11 -2.35 16.58
CA GLY A 134 -12.52 -2.35 16.99
C GLY A 134 -13.03 -3.75 17.32
N LEU A 135 -12.74 -4.74 16.46
CA LEU A 135 -13.10 -6.13 16.69
C LEU A 135 -12.44 -6.69 17.96
N ARG A 136 -11.15 -6.40 18.19
CA ARG A 136 -10.44 -6.83 19.39
C ARG A 136 -11.01 -6.19 20.65
N ALA A 137 -11.29 -4.88 20.62
CA ALA A 137 -11.90 -4.18 21.74
C ALA A 137 -13.30 -4.74 22.06
N ALA A 138 -14.11 -5.00 21.04
CA ALA A 138 -15.41 -5.64 21.19
C ALA A 138 -15.30 -7.06 21.78
N ALA A 139 -14.33 -7.86 21.32
CA ALA A 139 -14.06 -9.18 21.87
C ALA A 139 -13.66 -9.11 23.36
N THR A 140 -12.76 -8.20 23.74
CA THR A 140 -12.38 -7.99 25.15
C THR A 140 -13.57 -7.54 26.00
N SER A 141 -14.38 -6.60 25.49
CA SER A 141 -15.59 -6.16 26.19
C SER A 141 -16.60 -7.29 26.36
N SER A 142 -16.75 -8.16 25.34
CA SER A 142 -17.64 -9.32 25.41
C SER A 142 -17.17 -10.34 26.45
N ILE A 143 -15.86 -10.56 26.58
CA ILE A 143 -15.31 -11.45 27.60
C ILE A 143 -15.58 -10.88 28.99
N LEU A 144 -15.29 -9.60 29.23
CA LEU A 144 -15.57 -8.95 30.51
C LEU A 144 -17.06 -8.97 30.86
N GLN A 145 -17.93 -8.78 29.86
CA GLN A 145 -19.38 -8.88 30.05
C GLN A 145 -19.80 -10.31 30.43
N ALA A 146 -19.24 -11.34 29.76
CA ALA A 146 -19.50 -12.73 30.09
C ALA A 146 -19.04 -13.07 31.51
N GLU A 147 -17.84 -12.64 31.90
CA GLU A 147 -17.32 -12.81 33.27
C GLU A 147 -18.21 -12.12 34.30
N ALA A 148 -18.67 -10.90 34.03
CA ALA A 148 -19.59 -10.17 34.92
C ALA A 148 -20.93 -10.91 35.09
N LEU A 149 -21.49 -11.47 34.01
CA LEU A 149 -22.70 -12.27 34.06
C LEU A 149 -22.49 -13.59 34.82
N GLU A 150 -21.34 -14.26 34.62
CA GLU A 150 -20.98 -15.46 35.37
C GLU A 150 -20.78 -15.18 36.87
N ASP A 151 -20.16 -14.05 37.22
CA ASP A 151 -20.02 -13.62 38.60
C ASP A 151 -21.37 -13.31 39.25
N MET A 152 -22.24 -12.60 38.54
CA MET A 152 -23.61 -12.36 38.99
C MET A 152 -24.35 -13.70 39.19
N ARG A 153 -24.19 -14.64 38.25
CA ARG A 153 -24.75 -16.00 38.38
C ARG A 153 -24.24 -16.73 39.61
N ARG A 154 -22.93 -16.69 39.85
CA ARG A 154 -22.31 -17.33 41.02
C ARG A 154 -22.84 -16.74 42.32
N ARG A 155 -22.91 -15.41 42.43
CA ARG A 155 -23.43 -14.72 43.64
C ARG A 155 -24.90 -15.02 43.89
N THR A 156 -25.73 -14.96 42.85
CA THR A 156 -27.16 -15.25 42.96
C THR A 156 -27.40 -16.72 43.31
N SER A 157 -26.68 -17.64 42.67
CA SER A 157 -26.72 -19.07 43.02
C SER A 157 -26.28 -19.31 44.48
N ALA A 158 -25.16 -18.71 44.91
CA ALA A 158 -24.70 -18.81 46.29
C ALA A 158 -25.73 -18.27 47.30
N ARG A 159 -26.40 -17.15 46.99
CA ARG A 159 -27.50 -16.61 47.80
C ARG A 159 -28.65 -17.61 47.92
N TRP A 160 -29.05 -18.24 46.82
CA TRP A 160 -30.11 -19.26 46.86
C TRP A 160 -29.68 -20.50 47.62
N HIS A 161 -28.45 -20.98 47.43
CA HIS A 161 -27.90 -22.10 48.19
C HIS A 161 -27.86 -21.79 49.69
N ALA A 162 -27.41 -20.60 50.10
CA ALA A 162 -27.43 -20.16 51.49
C ALA A 162 -28.85 -20.05 52.05
N PHE A 163 -29.81 -19.56 51.27
CA PHE A 163 -31.23 -19.54 51.65
C PHE A 163 -31.80 -20.96 51.83
N THR A 164 -31.33 -21.92 51.03
CA THR A 164 -31.71 -23.34 51.17
C THR A 164 -30.86 -24.12 52.18
N ALA A 165 -29.83 -23.53 52.76
CA ALA A 165 -29.03 -24.23 53.75
C ALA A 165 -29.85 -24.39 55.04
N THR A 166 -30.19 -25.63 55.38
CA THR A 166 -30.88 -25.92 56.64
C THR A 166 -29.89 -25.64 57.79
N PRO A 167 -30.19 -24.78 58.77
CA PRO A 167 -29.36 -24.70 59.96
C PRO A 167 -29.36 -26.07 60.65
N ALA A 168 -28.19 -26.52 61.12
CA ALA A 168 -28.06 -27.75 61.88
C ALA A 168 -29.12 -27.76 63.00
N PRO A 169 -29.83 -28.88 63.22
CA PRO A 169 -30.85 -28.94 64.25
C PRO A 169 -30.19 -28.63 65.59
N GLN A 170 -30.53 -27.49 66.19
CA GLN A 170 -30.20 -27.23 67.58
C GLN A 170 -30.97 -28.27 68.39
N THR A 171 -30.23 -29.17 69.05
CA THR A 171 -30.78 -30.16 69.96
C THR A 171 -31.41 -29.47 71.14
N VAL A 172 -32.69 -29.11 71.03
CA VAL A 172 -33.50 -28.76 72.19
C VAL A 172 -33.83 -30.06 72.90
N GLN A 173 -33.12 -30.33 74.00
CA GLN A 173 -33.46 -31.41 74.92
C GLN A 173 -34.87 -31.14 75.49
N ALA A 174 -35.83 -31.98 75.13
CA ALA A 174 -37.14 -32.02 75.78
C ALA A 174 -37.05 -32.89 77.05
N PRO A 175 -37.63 -32.48 78.20
CA PRO A 175 -37.68 -33.32 79.38
C PRO A 175 -38.65 -34.49 79.18
N ALA A 176 -38.21 -35.67 79.56
CA ALA A 176 -38.99 -36.89 79.56
C ALA A 176 -40.12 -36.80 80.59
N THR A 177 -41.36 -36.94 80.15
CA THR A 177 -42.45 -37.35 81.05
C THR A 177 -43.32 -38.39 80.36
N VAL A 178 -43.41 -39.54 81.03
CA VAL A 178 -44.12 -40.76 80.66
C VAL A 178 -45.63 -40.54 80.75
N GLY A 179 -46.37 -40.98 79.74
CA GLY A 179 -47.82 -41.08 79.75
C GLY A 179 -48.31 -41.72 78.46
N VAL A 180 -48.53 -43.03 78.48
CA VAL A 180 -49.11 -43.77 77.35
C VAL A 180 -50.56 -43.31 77.17
N HIS A 181 -50.84 -42.60 76.07
CA HIS A 181 -52.17 -42.43 75.51
C HIS A 181 -52.17 -43.05 74.12
N ILE A 182 -52.84 -44.20 73.98
CA ILE A 182 -53.11 -44.80 72.67
C ILE A 182 -54.30 -44.03 72.09
N VAL A 183 -54.03 -43.11 71.16
CA VAL A 183 -55.05 -42.49 70.31
C VAL A 183 -55.10 -43.27 69.00
N TYR A 184 -56.22 -43.96 68.78
CA TYR A 184 -56.58 -44.58 67.52
C TYR A 184 -56.81 -43.48 66.48
N GLY A 185 -55.98 -43.44 65.44
CA GLY A 185 -56.18 -42.52 64.32
C GLY A 185 -54.94 -42.46 63.45
N PHE A 186 -54.97 -43.14 62.31
CA PHE A 186 -54.05 -42.89 61.22
C PHE A 186 -54.32 -41.46 60.70
N GLN A 187 -53.71 -40.46 61.33
CA GLN A 187 -53.81 -39.07 60.88
C GLN A 187 -52.66 -38.81 59.93
N GLU A 188 -52.99 -38.76 58.65
CA GLU A 188 -52.04 -38.51 57.56
C GLU A 188 -51.25 -37.22 57.85
N VAL A 189 -49.92 -37.35 57.90
CA VAL A 189 -49.04 -36.19 57.99
C VAL A 189 -49.14 -35.44 56.66
N PRO A 190 -49.47 -34.13 56.65
CA PRO A 190 -49.51 -33.35 55.42
C PRO A 190 -48.22 -33.54 54.61
N LYS A 191 -48.36 -33.90 53.34
CA LYS A 191 -47.20 -34.14 52.47
C LYS A 191 -46.56 -32.82 52.11
N ALA A 192 -45.25 -32.69 52.35
CA ALA A 192 -44.51 -31.51 51.94
C ALA A 192 -44.58 -31.33 50.41
N PRO A 193 -44.90 -30.14 49.90
CA PRO A 193 -44.88 -29.88 48.47
C PRO A 193 -43.44 -29.93 47.95
N THR A 194 -43.27 -30.24 46.67
CA THR A 194 -41.94 -30.28 46.03
C THR A 194 -41.93 -29.37 44.82
N PHE A 195 -40.90 -28.53 44.70
CA PHE A 195 -40.68 -27.65 43.57
C PHE A 195 -39.62 -28.21 42.63
N ASN A 196 -40.05 -28.56 41.42
CA ASN A 196 -39.19 -28.86 40.28
C ASN A 196 -39.44 -27.91 39.09
N GLY A 197 -40.27 -26.88 39.31
CA GLY A 197 -40.74 -25.98 38.26
C GLY A 197 -39.63 -25.15 37.63
N SER A 198 -39.94 -24.56 36.48
CA SER A 198 -39.02 -23.76 35.67
C SER A 198 -39.61 -22.42 35.22
N THR A 199 -40.61 -21.88 35.92
CA THR A 199 -41.15 -20.54 35.62
C THR A 199 -41.47 -19.74 36.89
N LYS A 200 -41.48 -18.40 36.80
CA LYS A 200 -41.91 -17.49 37.89
C LYS A 200 -43.32 -17.78 38.38
N VAL A 201 -44.24 -18.13 37.47
CA VAL A 201 -45.62 -18.51 37.82
C VAL A 201 -45.66 -19.82 38.61
N GLN A 202 -44.86 -20.83 38.21
CA GLN A 202 -44.74 -22.07 38.97
C GLN A 202 -44.11 -21.84 40.35
N LYS A 203 -43.08 -20.99 40.46
CA LYS A 203 -42.49 -20.59 41.76
C LYS A 203 -43.56 -19.96 42.65
N ARG A 204 -44.38 -19.05 42.11
CA ARG A 204 -45.45 -18.41 42.87
C ARG A 204 -46.48 -19.42 43.37
N ARG A 205 -46.99 -20.29 42.49
CA ARG A 205 -47.93 -21.36 42.87
C ARG A 205 -47.35 -22.29 43.93
N PHE A 206 -46.07 -22.63 43.83
CA PHE A 206 -45.39 -23.44 44.84
C PHE A 206 -45.29 -22.72 46.19
N MET A 207 -44.95 -21.42 46.21
CA MET A 207 -44.94 -20.65 47.45
C MET A 207 -46.33 -20.62 48.10
N ASP A 208 -47.39 -20.41 47.32
CA ASP A 208 -48.77 -20.44 47.81
C ASP A 208 -49.13 -21.84 48.39
N GLN A 209 -48.68 -22.92 47.74
CA GLN A 209 -48.84 -24.30 48.25
C GLN A 209 -48.03 -24.57 49.53
N TYR A 210 -46.81 -24.03 49.62
CA TYR A 210 -45.97 -24.16 50.81
C TYR A 210 -46.59 -23.43 52.01
N GLU A 211 -47.18 -22.25 51.80
CA GLU A 211 -47.92 -21.53 52.84
C GLU A 211 -49.17 -22.30 53.31
N ALA A 212 -49.89 -22.97 52.40
CA ALA A 212 -50.99 -23.86 52.77
C ALA A 212 -50.49 -25.04 53.63
N TYR A 213 -49.43 -25.72 53.19
CA TYR A 213 -48.76 -26.79 53.94
C TYR A 213 -48.33 -26.33 55.34
N MET A 214 -47.73 -25.15 55.48
CA MET A 214 -47.35 -24.60 56.79
C MET A 214 -48.56 -24.42 57.72
N ARG A 215 -49.67 -23.92 57.19
CA ARG A 215 -50.90 -23.72 57.99
C ARG A 215 -51.49 -25.06 58.42
N GLU A 216 -51.51 -26.05 57.54
CA GLU A 216 -51.99 -27.40 57.86
C GLU A 216 -51.14 -28.06 58.95
N ILE A 217 -49.80 -27.97 58.87
CA ILE A 217 -48.90 -28.48 59.91
C ILE A 217 -49.15 -27.79 61.26
N ARG A 218 -49.35 -26.46 61.27
CA ARG A 218 -49.67 -25.72 62.51
C ARG A 218 -51.00 -26.16 63.11
N LEU A 219 -52.04 -26.31 62.29
CA LEU A 219 -53.36 -26.77 62.75
C LEU A 219 -53.32 -28.22 63.26
N ALA A 220 -52.60 -29.11 62.57
CA ALA A 220 -52.41 -30.49 62.99
C ALA A 220 -51.63 -30.58 64.31
N ASN A 221 -50.64 -29.72 64.50
CA ASN A 221 -49.86 -29.63 65.74
C ASN A 221 -50.65 -29.05 66.92
N ALA A 222 -51.57 -28.12 66.66
CA ALA A 222 -52.46 -27.56 67.68
C ALA A 222 -53.50 -28.57 68.18
N GLN A 223 -53.86 -29.55 67.36
CA GLN A 223 -54.85 -30.59 67.68
C GLN A 223 -54.24 -31.83 68.36
N ARG A 224 -52.90 -31.92 68.51
CA ARG A 224 -52.24 -33.09 69.12
C ARG A 224 -52.07 -32.95 70.65
N PRO A 225 -52.66 -33.84 71.46
CA PRO A 225 -52.36 -33.96 72.88
C PRO A 225 -50.98 -34.60 73.09
N GLY A 226 -50.25 -34.20 74.15
CA GLY A 226 -49.06 -34.93 74.61
C GLY A 226 -47.71 -34.48 74.03
N GLY A 227 -47.60 -33.26 73.49
CA GLY A 227 -46.31 -32.64 73.15
C GLY A 227 -45.61 -33.19 71.90
N GLN A 228 -46.17 -34.20 71.22
CA GLN A 228 -45.67 -34.64 69.91
C GLN A 228 -46.04 -33.62 68.83
N GLN A 229 -45.03 -33.03 68.19
CA GLN A 229 -45.18 -32.07 67.10
C GLN A 229 -44.72 -32.70 65.79
N ILE A 230 -45.52 -32.57 64.73
CA ILE A 230 -45.08 -32.83 63.36
C ILE A 230 -44.01 -31.80 63.01
N ARG A 231 -42.84 -32.28 62.62
CA ARG A 231 -41.75 -31.44 62.16
C ARG A 231 -42.07 -30.92 60.76
N GLN A 232 -42.14 -29.59 60.62
CA GLN A 232 -42.27 -28.94 59.34
C GLN A 232 -41.03 -29.21 58.47
N MET A 233 -41.24 -29.59 57.20
CA MET A 233 -40.15 -29.65 56.23
C MET A 233 -39.68 -28.22 55.91
N PRO A 234 -38.38 -27.90 56.05
CA PRO A 234 -37.87 -26.61 55.66
C PRO A 234 -38.08 -26.39 54.16
N LEU A 235 -38.27 -25.13 53.75
CA LEU A 235 -38.50 -24.76 52.35
C LEU A 235 -37.40 -25.29 51.42
N SER A 236 -36.17 -25.36 51.92
CA SER A 236 -35.04 -25.99 51.25
C SER A 236 -35.24 -27.45 50.89
N GLY A 237 -35.75 -28.26 51.81
CA GLY A 237 -36.05 -29.68 51.60
C GLY A 237 -37.22 -29.90 50.64
N CYS A 238 -37.92 -28.82 50.28
CA CYS A 238 -39.02 -28.82 49.32
C CYS A 238 -38.59 -28.36 47.92
N ILE A 239 -37.34 -27.92 47.71
CA ILE A 239 -36.85 -27.41 46.43
C ILE A 239 -35.81 -28.38 45.87
N ASP A 240 -35.99 -28.77 44.60
CA ASP A 240 -35.01 -29.59 43.88
C ASP A 240 -33.68 -28.83 43.73
N PRO A 241 -32.52 -29.41 44.09
CA PRO A 241 -31.21 -28.78 43.89
C PRO A 241 -30.96 -28.28 42.46
N LEU A 242 -31.47 -28.98 41.43
CA LEU A 242 -31.37 -28.55 40.03
C LEU A 242 -32.29 -27.36 39.72
N ALA A 243 -33.36 -27.17 40.49
CA ALA A 243 -34.24 -26.01 40.35
C ALA A 243 -33.61 -24.73 40.94
N VAL A 244 -32.70 -24.85 41.92
CA VAL A 244 -31.98 -23.71 42.49
C VAL A 244 -31.15 -22.98 41.43
N GLU A 245 -30.41 -23.71 40.61
CA GLU A 245 -29.61 -23.12 39.53
C GLU A 245 -30.48 -22.41 38.48
N ARG A 246 -31.65 -22.97 38.15
CA ARG A 246 -32.60 -22.37 37.21
C ARG A 246 -33.26 -21.10 37.76
N ILE A 247 -33.60 -21.10 39.06
CA ILE A 247 -34.15 -19.90 39.72
C ILE A 247 -33.10 -18.78 39.75
N ALA A 248 -31.84 -19.11 40.04
CA ALA A 248 -30.75 -18.14 40.05
C ALA A 248 -30.56 -17.49 38.66
N PHE A 249 -30.74 -18.24 37.59
CA PHE A 249 -30.66 -17.73 36.22
C PHE A 249 -31.74 -16.67 35.91
N TRP A 250 -33.00 -16.86 36.32
CA TRP A 250 -34.06 -15.86 36.05
C TRP A 250 -33.90 -14.56 36.82
N GLU A 251 -33.19 -14.55 37.94
CA GLU A 251 -32.93 -13.32 38.68
C GLU A 251 -31.87 -12.45 38.00
N ILE A 252 -30.97 -13.05 37.23
CA ILE A 252 -29.97 -12.36 36.41
C ILE A 252 -30.63 -11.71 35.19
N GLU A 253 -31.55 -12.42 34.52
CA GLU A 253 -32.28 -11.90 33.36
C GLU A 253 -33.35 -10.85 33.71
N ALA A 254 -33.60 -10.60 35.00
CA ALA A 254 -34.68 -9.73 35.48
C ALA A 254 -34.20 -8.47 36.20
N GLU A 255 -32.90 -8.26 36.40
CA GLU A 255 -32.36 -6.96 36.81
C GLU A 255 -32.16 -6.07 35.56
N PRO A 256 -32.82 -4.90 35.47
CA PRO A 256 -32.49 -3.87 34.47
C PRO A 256 -31.17 -3.17 34.78
#